data_AF-A0A8J5MBV7-F1
#
_entry.id   AF-A0A8J5MBV7-F1
#
_cell.length_a   1.000
_cell.length_b   1.000
_cell.length_c   1.000
_cell.angle_alpha   90.00
_cell.angle_beta   90.00
_cell.angle_gamma   90.00
#
_symmetry.space_group_name_H-M   'P 1'
#
loop_
_entity.id
_entity.type
_entity.pdbx_description
1 polymer ?
#
loop_
_entity_poly.entity_id
_entity_poly.type
_entity_poly.pdbx_seq_one_letter_code
_entity_poly.pdbx_strand_id
1 'polypeptide(L)'
;MEAAMSGQYELLSSVGSSNYASSMSEARLKAVLRQKDLLFRAEIEATKANDVLGFCNLLSPKKSTIENLRAQKDVAVGDSIAVLGRTETMIWIVQETRGTDVLCEELPYEWLGASRWKFASGVTTNIGSTGLKQFIQANRGDELAIFPSYRVFCSCVQRSVGKWEHPALELLEHYYSQTRSTSHHLISMLLAGSKSTRVERFFKRTTDRVLGALKEAATRELELILQHEARPYTQDQRLYEELDRLRQRALHARLEAALPRGDKCGMVSLADVTKALGGVSMGPFAMSSDDREALEMEVALRAYLEVASHRFVDVVPMRLNGLLLDSFLREMESELLGAATDEKVAELLRENTDKAARRQQLLSQLSTFEKGKMIIEMCEF
;
A
#
# COMPACT_ATOMS: atom_id res chain seq x y z
N MET A 1 -23.63 -28.85 23.62
CA MET A 1 -22.21 -28.74 23.99
C MET A 1 -21.32 -29.74 23.24
N GLU A 2 -21.83 -30.89 22.77
CA GLU A 2 -21.04 -31.83 21.95
C GLU A 2 -20.99 -31.50 20.43
N ALA A 3 -21.92 -30.71 19.88
CA ALA A 3 -21.89 -30.31 18.46
C ALA A 3 -20.77 -29.30 18.10
N ALA A 4 -20.13 -28.69 19.09
CA ALA A 4 -19.02 -27.74 18.86
C ALA A 4 -17.64 -28.42 18.73
N MET A 5 -17.53 -29.71 19.05
CA MET A 5 -16.24 -30.42 19.05
C MET A 5 -16.00 -31.32 17.83
N SER A 6 -17.03 -31.67 17.04
CA SER A 6 -16.88 -32.61 15.92
C SER A 6 -16.69 -31.97 14.53
N GLY A 7 -16.77 -30.64 14.42
CA GLY A 7 -16.47 -29.94 13.16
C GLY A 7 -17.37 -30.28 11.97
N GLN A 8 -18.55 -30.87 12.21
CA GLN A 8 -19.53 -31.17 11.17
C GLN A 8 -20.78 -30.33 11.43
N TYR A 9 -20.83 -29.16 10.80
CA TYR A 9 -22.10 -28.43 10.64
C TYR A 9 -22.83 -29.07 9.46
N GLU A 10 -24.04 -29.59 9.73
CA GLU A 10 -24.89 -30.21 8.72
C GLU A 10 -25.15 -29.24 7.56
N LEU A 11 -24.68 -29.61 6.37
CA LEU A 11 -25.08 -29.01 5.10
C LEU A 11 -26.56 -29.31 4.88
N LEU A 12 -27.42 -28.33 5.11
CA LEU A 12 -28.82 -28.41 4.71
C LEU A 12 -28.89 -28.62 3.19
N SER A 13 -29.55 -29.72 2.82
CA SER A 13 -29.67 -30.25 1.47
C SER A 13 -30.38 -29.31 0.50
N SER A 14 -29.78 -29.18 -0.69
CA SER A 14 -30.36 -28.59 -1.88
C SER A 14 -31.45 -29.48 -2.46
N VAL A 15 -32.67 -28.95 -2.59
CA VAL A 15 -33.69 -29.44 -3.52
C VAL A 15 -34.46 -28.25 -4.08
N GLY A 16 -34.39 -28.05 -5.41
CA GLY A 16 -35.44 -27.37 -6.16
C GLY A 16 -35.09 -26.08 -6.92
N SER A 17 -34.29 -26.22 -7.97
CA SER A 17 -34.35 -25.51 -9.28
C SER A 17 -34.52 -23.97 -9.37
N SER A 18 -33.57 -23.37 -10.10
CA SER A 18 -33.68 -22.12 -10.85
C SER A 18 -33.44 -20.80 -10.10
N ASN A 19 -32.17 -20.40 -10.00
CA ASN A 19 -31.63 -19.12 -10.49
C ASN A 19 -30.20 -18.90 -9.97
N TYR A 20 -29.22 -19.47 -10.69
CA TYR A 20 -27.79 -19.42 -10.37
C TYR A 20 -27.10 -18.03 -10.54
N ALA A 21 -27.87 -16.97 -10.78
CA ALA A 21 -27.33 -15.62 -10.97
C ALA A 21 -27.49 -14.68 -9.76
N SER A 22 -28.30 -15.05 -8.77
CA SER A 22 -28.72 -14.11 -7.71
C SER A 22 -27.92 -14.23 -6.39
N SER A 23 -27.27 -15.36 -6.11
CA SER A 23 -26.62 -15.58 -4.80
C SER A 23 -25.17 -15.08 -4.69
N MET A 24 -24.58 -14.55 -5.78
CA MET A 24 -23.17 -14.13 -5.81
C MET A 24 -22.95 -12.63 -5.52
N SER A 25 -24.01 -11.82 -5.44
CA SER A 25 -23.91 -10.35 -5.37
C SER A 25 -23.59 -9.82 -3.96
N GLU A 26 -24.10 -10.45 -2.90
CA GLU A 26 -23.80 -10.05 -1.51
C GLU A 26 -22.33 -10.30 -1.11
N ALA A 27 -21.68 -11.28 -1.73
CA ALA A 27 -20.26 -11.58 -1.51
C ALA A 27 -19.31 -10.57 -2.21
N ARG A 28 -19.79 -9.67 -3.08
CA ARG A 28 -18.90 -8.86 -3.94
C ARG A 28 -18.37 -7.58 -3.29
N LEU A 29 -19.18 -6.78 -2.59
CA LEU A 29 -18.71 -5.47 -2.09
C LEU A 29 -17.53 -5.63 -1.13
N LYS A 30 -17.69 -6.44 -0.07
CA LYS A 30 -16.63 -6.66 0.92
C LYS A 30 -15.40 -7.35 0.31
N ALA A 31 -15.58 -8.29 -0.64
CA ALA A 31 -14.46 -8.94 -1.30
C ALA A 31 -13.66 -7.97 -2.18
N VAL A 32 -14.35 -7.11 -2.93
CA VAL A 32 -13.71 -6.08 -3.77
C VAL A 32 -12.98 -5.05 -2.92
N LEU A 33 -13.60 -4.59 -1.82
CA LEU A 33 -12.95 -3.64 -0.91
C LEU A 33 -11.71 -4.25 -0.23
N ARG A 34 -11.78 -5.51 0.22
CA ARG A 34 -10.60 -6.22 0.74
C ARG A 34 -9.45 -6.29 -0.28
N GLN A 35 -9.75 -6.52 -1.55
CA GLN A 35 -8.72 -6.49 -2.59
C GLN A 35 -8.10 -5.09 -2.71
N LYS A 36 -8.89 -4.03 -2.58
CA LYS A 36 -8.40 -2.65 -2.59
C LYS A 36 -7.58 -2.32 -1.34
N ASP A 37 -7.97 -2.82 -0.17
CA ASP A 37 -7.18 -2.70 1.06
C ASP A 37 -5.80 -3.36 0.92
N LEU A 38 -5.72 -4.53 0.25
CA LEU A 38 -4.46 -5.22 -0.02
C LEU A 38 -3.56 -4.44 -1.00
N LEU A 39 -4.14 -3.83 -2.04
CA LEU A 39 -3.39 -2.98 -2.96
C LEU A 39 -2.85 -1.73 -2.25
N PHE A 40 -3.68 -1.08 -1.44
CA PHE A 40 -3.28 0.04 -0.61
C PHE A 40 -2.13 -0.33 0.34
N ARG A 41 -2.23 -1.47 1.02
CA ARG A 41 -1.13 -1.98 1.87
C ARG A 41 0.16 -2.15 1.06
N ALA A 42 0.08 -2.79 -0.10
CA ALA A 42 1.25 -3.01 -0.96
C ALA A 42 1.86 -1.69 -1.47
N GLU A 43 1.05 -0.69 -1.75
CA GLU A 43 1.51 0.63 -2.20
C GLU A 43 2.22 1.40 -1.08
N ILE A 44 1.63 1.44 0.13
CA ILE A 44 2.27 2.02 1.31
C ILE A 44 3.57 1.27 1.64
N GLU A 45 3.58 -0.06 1.56
CA GLU A 45 4.79 -0.85 1.74
C GLU A 45 5.86 -0.59 0.67
N ALA A 46 5.46 -0.34 -0.58
CA ALA A 46 6.38 0.03 -1.66
C ALA A 46 7.03 1.40 -1.43
N THR A 47 6.33 2.36 -0.79
CA THR A 47 6.94 3.64 -0.40
C THR A 47 8.10 3.46 0.59
N LYS A 48 8.11 2.37 1.37
CA LYS A 48 9.24 2.01 2.25
C LYS A 48 10.47 1.56 1.48
N ALA A 49 10.27 0.77 0.43
CA ALA A 49 11.33 0.03 -0.26
C ALA A 49 12.13 0.90 -1.23
N ASN A 50 11.49 1.88 -1.86
CA ASN A 50 12.13 2.72 -2.86
C ASN A 50 12.66 4.04 -2.31
N ASP A 51 12.25 4.46 -1.10
CA ASP A 51 12.16 5.89 -0.89
C ASP A 51 12.28 6.36 0.56
N VAL A 52 13.32 5.88 1.26
CA VAL A 52 13.61 6.42 2.60
C VAL A 52 13.76 7.94 2.55
N LEU A 53 14.18 8.58 1.44
CA LEU A 53 14.25 10.05 1.37
C LEU A 53 14.18 10.75 -0.01
N GLY A 54 13.99 10.07 -1.14
CA GLY A 54 14.15 10.70 -2.47
C GLY A 54 15.58 11.19 -2.75
N PHE A 55 16.53 10.87 -1.86
CA PHE A 55 17.96 11.11 -2.02
C PHE A 55 18.69 9.87 -2.58
N CYS A 56 17.96 8.78 -2.82
CA CYS A 56 18.48 7.52 -3.37
C CYS A 56 17.92 7.24 -4.76
N ASN A 57 18.16 8.13 -5.72
CA ASN A 57 18.22 7.68 -7.11
C ASN A 57 19.55 6.95 -7.27
N LEU A 58 19.58 5.64 -6.97
CA LEU A 58 20.54 4.66 -7.55
C LEU A 58 20.41 3.23 -6.98
N LEU A 59 19.56 2.96 -5.98
CA LEU A 59 19.43 1.60 -5.44
C LEU A 59 17.98 1.16 -5.35
N SER A 60 17.36 0.90 -6.51
CA SER A 60 16.27 -0.08 -6.55
C SER A 60 16.84 -1.46 -6.22
N PRO A 61 16.20 -2.24 -5.33
CA PRO A 61 16.46 -3.66 -5.26
C PRO A 61 15.87 -4.28 -6.52
N LYS A 62 16.69 -4.46 -7.57
CA LYS A 62 16.31 -5.38 -8.64
C LYS A 62 16.10 -6.74 -7.98
N LYS A 63 14.85 -7.21 -8.06
CA LYS A 63 14.46 -8.59 -7.77
C LYS A 63 15.57 -9.54 -8.18
N SER A 64 16.00 -10.34 -7.21
CA SER A 64 16.83 -11.53 -7.33
C SER A 64 16.65 -12.21 -8.68
N THR A 65 17.51 -11.87 -9.62
CA THR A 65 17.72 -12.63 -10.85
C THR A 65 19.22 -12.73 -10.96
N ILE A 66 19.74 -13.86 -10.48
CA ILE A 66 21.06 -14.45 -10.77
C ILE A 66 22.04 -13.43 -11.33
N GLU A 67 22.91 -12.88 -10.47
CA GLU A 67 24.05 -12.07 -10.88
C GLU A 67 24.88 -12.85 -11.90
N ASN A 68 24.71 -12.54 -13.18
CA ASN A 68 25.73 -12.80 -14.19
C ASN A 68 26.92 -11.91 -13.80
N LEU A 69 27.99 -12.53 -13.31
CA LEU A 69 29.30 -11.93 -13.14
C LEU A 69 29.68 -11.23 -14.44
N ARG A 70 29.58 -9.88 -14.51
CA ARG A 70 30.06 -9.12 -15.66
C ARG A 70 31.54 -9.41 -15.84
N ALA A 71 31.91 -9.92 -17.01
CA ALA A 71 33.30 -10.14 -17.32
C ALA A 71 33.96 -8.78 -17.59
N GLN A 72 35.26 -8.61 -17.30
CA GLN A 72 36.00 -7.38 -17.62
C GLN A 72 35.96 -6.98 -19.11
N LYS A 73 35.48 -7.88 -19.98
CA LYS A 73 35.23 -7.65 -21.40
C LYS A 73 33.96 -6.83 -21.68
N ASP A 74 33.09 -6.68 -20.69
CA ASP A 74 31.80 -5.98 -20.80
C ASP A 74 31.88 -4.53 -20.31
N VAL A 75 33.09 -3.96 -20.19
CA VAL A 75 33.31 -2.60 -19.69
C VAL A 75 32.93 -1.57 -20.74
N ALA A 76 32.14 -0.57 -20.33
CA ALA A 76 31.69 0.51 -21.19
C ALA A 76 32.18 1.87 -20.68
N VAL A 77 32.24 2.84 -21.60
CA VAL A 77 32.49 4.25 -21.26
C VAL A 77 31.43 4.74 -20.28
N GLY A 78 31.87 5.32 -19.16
CA GLY A 78 31.03 5.76 -18.04
C GLY A 78 30.93 4.76 -16.87
N ASP A 79 31.46 3.55 -17.00
CA ASP A 79 31.49 2.59 -15.88
C ASP A 79 32.52 3.01 -14.81
N SER A 80 32.17 2.81 -13.53
CA SER A 80 33.08 3.02 -12.40
C SER A 80 33.94 1.78 -12.15
N ILE A 81 35.25 1.96 -12.16
CA ILE A 81 36.24 0.91 -11.94
C ILE A 81 37.04 1.19 -10.68
N ALA A 82 37.38 0.15 -9.93
CA ALA A 82 38.30 0.21 -8.81
C ALA A 82 39.71 -0.17 -9.31
N VAL A 83 40.66 0.74 -9.17
CA VAL A 83 42.05 0.59 -9.60
C VAL A 83 42.93 0.31 -8.38
N LEU A 84 43.67 -0.79 -8.42
CA LEU A 84 44.56 -1.19 -7.32
C LEU A 84 45.85 -0.38 -7.37
N GLY A 85 45.96 0.63 -6.49
CA GLY A 85 47.21 1.34 -6.21
C GLY A 85 48.12 0.54 -5.27
N ARG A 86 49.36 1.02 -5.09
CA ARG A 86 50.35 0.38 -4.19
C ARG A 86 49.98 0.48 -2.70
N THR A 87 49.14 1.44 -2.33
CA THR A 87 48.76 1.72 -0.93
C THR A 87 47.25 1.82 -0.73
N GLU A 88 46.47 2.26 -1.72
CA GLU A 88 45.00 2.37 -1.63
C GLU A 88 44.33 2.04 -2.97
N THR A 89 43.07 1.58 -2.90
CA THR A 89 42.23 1.32 -4.08
C THR A 89 41.44 2.58 -4.41
N MET A 90 41.63 3.14 -5.61
CA MET A 90 40.94 4.37 -6.05
C MET A 90 39.84 4.03 -7.04
N ILE A 91 38.73 4.77 -7.01
CA ILE A 91 37.61 4.58 -7.94
C ILE A 91 37.74 5.63 -9.05
N TRP A 92 37.85 5.17 -10.30
CA TRP A 92 38.00 6.02 -11.49
C TRP A 92 36.86 5.76 -12.47
N ILE A 93 36.61 6.73 -13.35
CA ILE A 93 35.56 6.65 -14.38
C ILE A 93 36.22 6.39 -15.74
N VAL A 94 35.70 5.40 -16.46
CA VAL A 94 36.20 5.03 -17.79
C VAL A 94 35.75 6.07 -18.84
N GLN A 95 36.71 6.70 -19.51
CA GLN A 95 36.46 7.62 -20.63
C GLN A 95 36.53 6.93 -21.99
N GLU A 96 37.46 5.98 -22.16
CA GLU A 96 37.59 5.20 -23.40
C GLU A 96 37.92 3.74 -23.10
N THR A 97 37.48 2.85 -23.98
CA THR A 97 37.66 1.39 -23.85
C THR A 97 38.32 0.80 -25.10
N ARG A 98 39.34 -0.04 -24.91
CA ARG A 98 39.94 -0.88 -25.96
C ARG A 98 39.95 -2.33 -25.50
N GLY A 99 38.86 -3.04 -25.76
CA GLY A 99 38.68 -4.41 -25.28
C GLY A 99 38.57 -4.45 -23.75
N THR A 100 39.56 -5.02 -23.07
CA THR A 100 39.62 -5.07 -21.60
C THR A 100 40.45 -3.94 -20.99
N ASP A 101 41.06 -3.11 -21.82
CA ASP A 101 41.91 -2.01 -21.37
C ASP A 101 41.10 -0.72 -21.35
N VAL A 102 41.26 0.06 -20.29
CA VAL A 102 40.43 1.24 -20.03
C VAL A 102 41.30 2.47 -19.82
N LEU A 103 40.86 3.59 -20.38
CA LEU A 103 41.47 4.91 -20.18
C LEU A 103 40.58 5.70 -19.23
N CYS A 104 41.17 6.30 -18.19
CA CYS A 104 40.45 7.03 -17.14
C CYS A 104 40.84 8.51 -17.14
N GLU A 105 39.95 9.36 -16.66
CA GLU A 105 40.14 10.81 -16.58
C GLU A 105 41.37 11.19 -15.74
N GLU A 106 41.63 10.42 -14.69
CA GLU A 106 42.70 10.63 -13.72
C GLU A 106 44.08 10.22 -14.28
N LEU A 107 44.12 9.45 -15.37
CA LEU A 107 45.33 9.01 -16.08
C LEU A 107 45.09 9.02 -17.61
N PRO A 108 45.05 10.22 -18.22
CA PRO A 108 44.64 10.39 -19.62
C PRO A 108 45.66 9.88 -20.65
N TYR A 109 46.86 9.48 -20.21
CA TYR A 109 47.95 9.05 -21.08
C TYR A 109 48.33 7.56 -20.93
N GLU A 110 47.70 6.82 -20.01
CA GLU A 110 48.08 5.44 -19.70
C GLU A 110 46.86 4.50 -19.71
N TRP A 111 46.92 3.46 -20.54
CA TRP A 111 45.88 2.44 -20.60
C TRP A 111 46.01 1.45 -19.45
N LEU A 112 44.93 1.27 -18.69
CA LEU A 112 44.88 0.33 -17.58
C LEU A 112 44.47 -1.04 -18.07
N GLY A 113 45.42 -1.98 -18.06
CA GLY A 113 45.15 -3.38 -18.40
C GLY A 113 44.26 -4.07 -17.37
N ALA A 114 43.58 -5.13 -17.81
CA ALA A 114 42.60 -5.91 -17.03
C ALA A 114 43.09 -6.41 -15.64
N SER A 115 44.41 -6.54 -15.44
CA SER A 115 44.99 -6.96 -14.16
C SER A 115 45.04 -5.84 -13.10
N ARG A 116 44.89 -4.57 -13.51
CA ARG A 116 45.07 -3.39 -12.66
C ARG A 116 43.76 -2.77 -12.18
N TRP A 117 42.63 -3.22 -12.70
CA TRP A 117 41.31 -2.69 -12.36
C TRP A 117 40.27 -3.80 -12.24
N LYS A 118 39.22 -3.58 -11.45
CA LYS A 118 38.03 -4.43 -11.37
C LYS A 118 36.79 -3.53 -11.37
N PHE A 119 35.64 -4.05 -11.81
CA PHE A 119 34.39 -3.30 -11.66
C PHE A 119 34.18 -2.92 -10.20
N ALA A 120 33.74 -1.69 -9.93
CA ALA A 120 33.42 -1.22 -8.58
C ALA A 120 32.16 -1.89 -7.98
N SER A 121 31.74 -3.04 -8.51
CA SER A 121 30.66 -3.86 -7.98
C SER A 121 31.17 -4.65 -6.78
N GLY A 122 31.10 -4.04 -5.59
CA GLY A 122 31.40 -4.71 -4.33
C GLY A 122 32.13 -3.87 -3.28
N VAL A 123 32.56 -2.64 -3.61
CA VAL A 123 32.90 -1.66 -2.57
C VAL A 123 31.63 -0.89 -2.26
N THR A 124 30.79 -1.48 -1.42
CA THR A 124 29.77 -0.73 -0.69
C THR A 124 30.50 0.18 0.31
N THR A 125 31.04 1.28 -0.18
CA THR A 125 31.05 2.49 0.63
C THR A 125 29.57 2.87 0.77
N ASN A 126 28.92 2.29 1.77
CA ASN A 126 27.69 2.79 2.36
C ASN A 126 28.00 4.15 3.01
N ILE A 127 28.36 5.11 2.16
CA ILE A 127 28.29 6.53 2.42
C ILE A 127 26.78 6.74 2.51
N GLY A 128 26.25 6.92 3.73
CA GLY A 128 24.85 7.28 3.93
C GLY A 128 24.41 8.28 2.87
N SER A 129 23.21 8.12 2.32
CA SER A 129 22.76 8.84 1.12
C SER A 129 23.31 10.27 1.11
N THR A 130 24.14 10.61 0.11
CA THR A 130 24.83 11.91 0.06
C THR A 130 23.85 13.07 0.24
N GLY A 131 22.59 12.90 -0.22
CA GLY A 131 21.52 13.86 0.02
C GLY A 131 21.02 13.92 1.47
N LEU A 132 20.96 12.81 2.22
CA LEU A 132 20.65 12.84 3.66
C LEU A 132 21.74 13.56 4.44
N LYS A 133 23.02 13.32 4.12
CA LYS A 133 24.14 14.01 4.78
C LYS A 133 24.06 15.53 4.59
N GLN A 134 23.88 15.97 3.35
CA GLN A 134 23.70 17.38 3.02
C GLN A 134 22.45 17.97 3.70
N PHE A 135 21.37 17.20 3.75
CA PHE A 135 20.13 17.62 4.40
C PHE A 135 20.31 17.78 5.92
N ILE A 136 20.99 16.85 6.58
CA ILE A 136 21.35 16.96 8.00
C ILE A 136 22.20 18.20 8.21
N GLN A 137 23.30 18.37 7.47
CA GLN A 137 24.19 19.53 7.60
C GLN A 137 23.46 20.86 7.42
N ALA A 138 22.51 20.95 6.49
CA ALA A 138 21.77 22.18 6.21
C ALA A 138 20.65 22.49 7.22
N ASN A 139 20.11 21.48 7.91
CA ASN A 139 18.93 21.64 8.78
C ASN A 139 19.20 21.36 10.26
N ARG A 140 20.39 20.85 10.58
CA ARG A 140 20.88 20.67 11.94
C ARG A 140 21.00 22.03 12.62
N GLY A 141 20.47 22.13 13.84
CA GLY A 141 20.65 23.29 14.71
C GLY A 141 21.88 23.14 15.62
N ASP A 142 21.91 23.87 16.73
CA ASP A 142 23.00 23.84 17.70
C ASP A 142 23.01 22.57 18.61
N GLU A 143 22.54 21.44 18.08
CA GLU A 143 22.44 20.16 18.77
C GLU A 143 23.78 19.40 18.72
N LEU A 144 24.15 18.72 19.81
CA LEU A 144 25.40 17.96 19.92
C LEU A 144 25.51 16.85 18.86
N ALA A 145 26.66 16.76 18.19
CA ALA A 145 26.97 15.80 17.10
C ALA A 145 26.71 14.32 17.41
N ILE A 146 26.73 13.97 18.70
CA ILE A 146 26.53 12.59 19.18
C ILE A 146 25.06 12.15 19.21
N PHE A 147 24.12 13.09 19.11
CA PHE A 147 22.69 12.80 19.06
C PHE A 147 22.17 13.09 17.65
N PRO A 148 21.48 12.13 17.01
CA PRO A 148 20.78 12.40 15.76
C PRO A 148 19.75 13.52 15.96
N SER A 149 19.73 14.48 15.04
CA SER A 149 18.84 15.63 15.18
C SER A 149 17.35 15.25 15.11
N TYR A 150 16.62 15.45 16.20
CA TYR A 150 15.19 15.15 16.26
C TYR A 150 14.39 16.01 15.27
N ARG A 151 14.78 17.27 15.07
CA ARG A 151 14.15 18.16 14.09
C ARG A 151 14.28 17.61 12.66
N VAL A 152 15.47 17.16 12.29
CA VAL A 152 15.73 16.56 10.98
C VAL A 152 14.90 15.28 10.83
N PHE A 153 14.87 14.45 11.87
CA PHE A 153 14.05 13.25 11.91
C PHE A 153 12.56 13.55 11.65
N CYS A 154 11.99 14.54 12.36
CA CYS A 154 10.60 14.95 12.14
C CYS A 154 10.33 15.38 10.70
N SER A 155 11.21 16.22 10.12
CA SER A 155 11.07 16.67 8.73
C SER A 155 11.12 15.50 7.73
N CYS A 156 12.00 14.53 7.96
CA CYS A 156 12.08 13.33 7.14
C CYS A 156 10.81 12.48 7.23
N VAL A 157 10.27 12.26 8.44
CA VAL A 157 9.01 11.53 8.63
C VAL A 157 7.85 12.25 7.93
N GLN A 158 7.72 13.57 8.10
CA GLN A 158 6.67 14.36 7.44
C GLN A 158 6.71 14.20 5.92
N ARG A 159 7.91 14.23 5.32
CA ARG A 159 8.08 14.03 3.88
C ARG A 159 7.68 12.62 3.43
N SER A 160 7.95 11.60 4.24
CA SER A 160 7.57 10.23 3.93
C SER A 160 6.06 10.01 4.08
N VAL A 161 5.45 10.51 5.16
CA VAL A 161 4.00 10.43 5.40
C VAL A 161 3.21 11.22 4.35
N GLY A 162 3.73 12.33 3.84
CA GLY A 162 3.10 13.07 2.74
C GLY A 162 2.89 12.22 1.47
N LYS A 163 3.69 11.18 1.25
CA LYS A 163 3.50 10.25 0.12
C LYS A 163 2.33 9.28 0.33
N TRP A 164 1.85 9.13 1.57
CA TRP A 164 0.75 8.23 1.93
C TRP A 164 -0.63 8.85 1.68
N GLU A 165 -0.69 10.17 1.50
CA GLU A 165 -1.94 10.89 1.25
C GLU A 165 -2.64 10.40 -0.02
N HIS A 166 -1.91 10.29 -1.13
CA HIS A 166 -2.50 9.90 -2.41
C HIS A 166 -3.08 8.47 -2.38
N PRO A 167 -2.35 7.43 -1.93
CA PRO A 167 -2.91 6.08 -1.79
C PRO A 167 -4.12 6.02 -0.85
N ALA A 168 -4.12 6.82 0.23
CA ALA A 168 -5.24 6.85 1.19
C ALA A 168 -6.51 7.47 0.57
N LEU A 169 -6.36 8.56 -0.19
CA LEU A 169 -7.47 9.19 -0.92
C LEU A 169 -7.99 8.30 -2.05
N GLU A 170 -7.13 7.58 -2.75
CA GLU A 170 -7.55 6.61 -3.76
C GLU A 170 -8.36 5.46 -3.13
N LEU A 171 -7.92 4.95 -1.97
CA LEU A 171 -8.69 3.94 -1.24
C LEU A 171 -10.07 4.47 -0.85
N LEU A 172 -10.17 5.70 -0.33
CA LEU A 172 -11.45 6.35 -0.04
C LEU A 172 -12.36 6.42 -1.28
N GLU A 173 -11.80 6.78 -2.43
CA GLU A 173 -12.56 6.82 -3.68
C GLU A 173 -13.09 5.43 -4.07
N HIS A 174 -12.31 4.37 -3.84
CA HIS A 174 -12.76 3.00 -4.04
C HIS A 174 -13.91 2.61 -3.10
N TYR A 175 -13.84 2.97 -1.81
CA TYR A 175 -14.94 2.73 -0.87
C TYR A 175 -16.21 3.45 -1.31
N TYR A 176 -16.09 4.73 -1.68
CA TYR A 176 -17.22 5.53 -2.16
C TYR A 176 -17.84 4.96 -3.44
N SER A 177 -17.03 4.77 -4.48
CA SER A 177 -17.50 4.33 -5.80
C SER A 177 -18.13 2.93 -5.77
N GLN A 178 -17.54 2.00 -5.03
CA GLN A 178 -18.08 0.64 -4.94
C GLN A 178 -19.35 0.56 -4.10
N THR A 179 -19.42 1.30 -3.00
CA THR A 179 -20.64 1.37 -2.18
C THR A 179 -21.77 2.01 -2.97
N ARG A 180 -21.49 3.09 -3.71
CA ARG A 180 -22.45 3.75 -4.59
C ARG A 180 -22.94 2.82 -5.69
N SER A 181 -22.03 2.18 -6.42
CA SER A 181 -22.36 1.26 -7.52
C SER A 181 -23.21 0.09 -7.04
N THR A 182 -22.83 -0.54 -5.92
CA THR A 182 -23.55 -1.66 -5.33
C THR A 182 -24.95 -1.23 -4.87
N SER A 183 -25.06 -0.08 -4.21
CA SER A 183 -26.34 0.46 -3.76
C SER A 183 -27.26 0.78 -4.93
N HIS A 184 -26.76 1.44 -5.96
CA HIS A 184 -27.52 1.74 -7.18
C HIS A 184 -27.99 0.46 -7.89
N HIS A 185 -27.14 -0.55 -7.96
CA HIS A 185 -27.49 -1.84 -8.54
C HIS A 185 -28.60 -2.53 -7.73
N LEU A 186 -28.49 -2.55 -6.39
CA LEU A 186 -29.50 -3.11 -5.51
C LEU A 186 -30.85 -2.38 -5.64
N ILE A 187 -30.84 -1.05 -5.67
CA ILE A 187 -32.05 -0.24 -5.91
C ILE A 187 -32.69 -0.57 -7.25
N SER A 188 -31.89 -0.63 -8.33
CA SER A 188 -32.38 -0.99 -9.66
C SER A 188 -32.98 -2.39 -9.69
N MET A 189 -32.34 -3.39 -9.06
CA MET A 189 -32.82 -4.76 -9.04
C MET A 189 -34.13 -4.91 -8.26
N LEU A 190 -34.20 -4.33 -7.06
CA LEU A 190 -35.39 -4.42 -6.21
C LEU A 190 -36.61 -3.71 -6.84
N LEU A 191 -36.38 -2.60 -7.55
CA LEU A 191 -37.46 -1.81 -8.13
C LEU A 191 -37.77 -2.15 -9.59
N ALA A 192 -37.02 -3.05 -10.24
CA ALA A 192 -37.24 -3.48 -11.63
C ALA A 192 -38.67 -3.97 -11.87
N GLY A 193 -39.26 -4.71 -10.91
CA GLY A 193 -40.65 -5.18 -10.99
C GLY A 193 -41.71 -4.09 -10.80
N SER A 194 -41.38 -3.02 -10.07
CA SER A 194 -42.33 -1.97 -9.70
C SER A 194 -42.64 -0.98 -10.84
N LYS A 195 -41.79 -0.91 -11.88
CA LYS A 195 -41.78 0.15 -12.92
C LYS A 195 -41.94 1.58 -12.36
N SER A 196 -41.62 1.82 -11.08
CA SER A 196 -41.75 3.13 -10.45
C SER A 196 -40.43 3.90 -10.55
N THR A 197 -40.25 4.62 -11.66
CA THR A 197 -39.04 5.43 -11.92
C THR A 197 -38.86 6.57 -10.92
N ARG A 198 -39.94 7.01 -10.26
CA ARG A 198 -39.92 8.06 -9.24
C ARG A 198 -39.28 7.56 -7.95
N VAL A 199 -39.71 6.39 -7.46
CA VAL A 199 -39.16 5.76 -6.26
C VAL A 199 -37.68 5.42 -6.50
N GLU A 200 -37.35 4.83 -7.64
CA GLU A 200 -35.95 4.49 -7.97
C GLU A 200 -35.04 5.72 -7.97
N ARG A 201 -35.49 6.82 -8.59
CA ARG A 201 -34.73 8.08 -8.62
C ARG A 201 -34.59 8.69 -7.23
N PHE A 202 -35.62 8.58 -6.39
CA PHE A 202 -35.58 9.04 -5.01
C PHE A 202 -34.52 8.30 -4.20
N PHE A 203 -34.55 6.96 -4.19
CA PHE A 203 -33.55 6.15 -3.48
C PHE A 203 -32.11 6.43 -3.96
N LYS A 204 -31.90 6.55 -5.28
CA LYS A 204 -30.57 6.87 -5.85
C LYS A 204 -30.08 8.27 -5.43
N ARG A 205 -30.96 9.28 -5.46
CA ARG A 205 -30.61 10.64 -5.00
C ARG A 205 -30.28 10.68 -3.51
N THR A 206 -31.06 9.97 -2.69
CA THR A 206 -30.78 9.85 -1.25
C THR A 206 -29.45 9.16 -1.00
N THR A 207 -29.16 8.08 -1.74
CA THR A 207 -27.87 7.37 -1.72
C THR A 207 -26.71 8.30 -2.03
N ASP A 208 -26.80 9.07 -3.13
CA ASP A 208 -25.77 10.01 -3.55
C ASP A 208 -25.54 11.11 -2.50
N ARG A 209 -26.61 11.62 -1.89
CA ARG A 209 -26.52 12.64 -0.83
C ARG A 209 -25.85 12.10 0.43
N VAL A 210 -26.30 10.94 0.93
CA VAL A 210 -25.77 10.32 2.16
C VAL A 210 -24.31 9.93 1.96
N LEU A 211 -23.98 9.23 0.87
CA LEU A 211 -22.59 8.86 0.59
C LEU A 211 -21.69 10.08 0.36
N GLY A 212 -22.21 11.16 -0.24
CA GLY A 212 -21.47 12.41 -0.38
C GLY A 212 -21.06 12.99 0.97
N ALA A 213 -22.00 13.12 1.90
CA ALA A 213 -21.74 13.62 3.25
C ALA A 213 -20.76 12.72 4.03
N LEU A 214 -20.92 11.39 3.93
CA LEU A 214 -20.02 10.44 4.57
C LEU A 214 -18.61 10.47 3.96
N LYS A 215 -18.49 10.67 2.65
CA LYS A 215 -17.20 10.83 1.97
C LYS A 215 -16.47 12.06 2.49
N GLU A 216 -17.15 13.21 2.60
CA GLU A 216 -16.54 14.43 3.15
C GLU A 216 -16.08 14.25 4.61
N ALA A 217 -16.87 13.54 5.42
CA ALA A 217 -16.48 13.20 6.79
C ALA A 217 -15.24 12.28 6.83
N ALA A 218 -15.20 11.27 5.95
CA ALA A 218 -14.06 10.37 5.82
C ALA A 218 -12.80 11.09 5.31
N THR A 219 -12.92 12.06 4.39
CA THR A 219 -11.78 12.88 3.94
C THR A 219 -11.18 13.65 5.12
N ARG A 220 -12.01 14.32 5.93
CA ARG A 220 -11.52 15.04 7.12
C ARG A 220 -10.86 14.12 8.14
N GLU A 221 -11.41 12.91 8.34
CA GLU A 221 -10.78 11.93 9.22
C GLU A 221 -9.42 11.46 8.68
N LEU A 222 -9.30 11.22 7.36
CA LEU A 222 -8.02 10.87 6.74
C LEU A 222 -6.97 11.96 6.90
N GLU A 223 -7.36 13.23 6.72
CA GLU A 223 -6.47 14.37 6.96
C GLU A 223 -5.97 14.38 8.41
N LEU A 224 -6.84 14.10 9.39
CA LEU A 224 -6.45 14.01 10.80
C LEU A 224 -5.50 12.84 11.06
N ILE A 225 -5.74 11.66 10.47
CA ILE A 225 -4.85 10.51 10.60
C ILE A 225 -3.46 10.85 10.03
N LEU A 226 -3.40 11.45 8.84
CA LEU A 226 -2.14 11.87 8.22
C LEU A 226 -1.40 12.92 9.06
N GLN A 227 -2.11 13.90 9.62
CA GLN A 227 -1.52 14.90 10.53
C GLN A 227 -0.94 14.25 11.80
N HIS A 228 -1.62 13.26 12.37
CA HIS A 228 -1.12 12.52 13.52
C HIS A 228 0.12 11.68 13.17
N GLU A 229 0.12 10.99 12.03
CA GLU A 229 1.27 10.20 11.58
C GLU A 229 2.49 11.07 11.21
N ALA A 230 2.26 12.28 10.71
CA ALA A 230 3.30 13.25 10.40
C ALA A 230 4.04 13.76 11.65
N ARG A 231 3.49 13.56 12.85
CA ARG A 231 4.15 13.88 14.13
C ARG A 231 4.74 12.60 14.74
N PRO A 232 6.08 12.43 14.74
CA PRO A 232 6.66 11.18 15.17
C PRO A 232 6.49 10.94 16.68
N TYR A 233 5.73 9.90 17.02
CA TYR A 233 5.54 9.45 18.39
C TYR A 233 5.14 7.97 18.41
N THR A 234 5.80 7.18 19.25
CA THR A 234 5.42 5.79 19.49
C THR A 234 5.96 5.31 20.83
N GLN A 235 5.19 4.46 21.52
CA GLN A 235 5.63 3.68 22.68
C GLN A 235 5.67 2.18 22.36
N ASP A 236 5.53 1.83 21.08
CA ASP A 236 5.52 0.46 20.63
C ASP A 236 6.93 -0.15 20.75
N GLN A 237 7.02 -1.27 21.49
CA GLN A 237 8.27 -2.00 21.70
C GLN A 237 8.89 -2.49 20.38
N ARG A 238 8.06 -2.73 19.35
CA ARG A 238 8.51 -3.15 18.02
C ARG A 238 9.48 -2.17 17.38
N LEU A 239 9.47 -0.89 17.77
CA LEU A 239 10.45 0.09 17.28
C LEU A 239 11.88 -0.32 17.64
N TYR A 240 12.12 -0.68 18.91
CA TYR A 240 13.44 -1.07 19.37
C TYR A 240 13.86 -2.41 18.76
N GLU A 241 12.93 -3.35 18.66
CA GLU A 241 13.18 -4.64 18.00
C GLU A 241 13.61 -4.44 16.54
N GLU A 242 12.91 -3.57 15.80
CA GLU A 242 13.22 -3.29 14.40
C GLU A 242 14.55 -2.52 14.24
N LEU A 243 14.81 -1.56 15.12
CA LEU A 243 16.08 -0.83 15.17
C LEU A 243 17.26 -1.79 15.37
N ASP A 244 17.18 -2.66 16.38
CA ASP A 244 18.22 -3.62 16.71
C ASP A 244 18.39 -4.64 15.59
N ARG A 245 17.28 -5.11 14.99
CA ARG A 245 17.30 -5.99 13.83
C ARG A 245 18.03 -5.36 12.64
N LEU A 246 17.79 -4.08 12.35
CA LEU A 246 18.46 -3.36 11.27
C LEU A 246 19.97 -3.20 11.53
N ARG A 247 20.35 -2.86 12.77
CA ARG A 247 21.76 -2.76 13.18
C ARG A 247 22.48 -4.10 13.10
N GLN A 248 21.86 -5.17 13.61
CA GLN A 248 22.39 -6.53 13.55
C GLN A 248 22.54 -7.01 12.11
N ARG A 249 21.56 -6.75 11.24
CA ARG A 249 21.65 -7.09 9.82
C ARG A 249 22.82 -6.37 9.15
N ALA A 250 22.99 -5.08 9.41
CA ALA A 250 24.11 -4.31 8.85
C ALA A 250 25.47 -4.85 9.35
N LEU A 251 25.58 -5.20 10.63
CA LEU A 251 26.76 -5.83 11.19
C LEU A 251 27.04 -7.19 10.54
N HIS A 252 26.02 -8.05 10.43
CA HIS A 252 26.14 -9.36 9.80
C HIS A 252 26.59 -9.23 8.34
N ALA A 253 26.01 -8.31 7.57
CA ALA A 253 26.42 -8.07 6.18
C ALA A 253 27.90 -7.64 6.08
N ARG A 254 28.37 -6.81 7.02
CA ARG A 254 29.78 -6.39 7.08
C ARG A 254 30.71 -7.53 7.48
N LEU A 255 30.28 -8.40 8.40
CA LEU A 255 31.04 -9.60 8.77
C LEU A 255 31.15 -10.56 7.59
N GLU A 256 30.04 -10.87 6.92
CA GLU A 256 30.03 -11.72 5.71
C GLU A 256 30.91 -11.17 4.59
N ALA A 257 30.91 -9.84 4.38
CA ALA A 257 31.75 -9.21 3.37
C ALA A 257 33.25 -9.21 3.74
N ALA A 258 33.57 -9.14 5.02
CA ALA A 258 34.95 -9.05 5.50
C ALA A 258 35.60 -10.41 5.73
N LEU A 259 34.82 -11.44 6.09
CA LEU A 259 35.34 -12.76 6.41
C LEU A 259 35.94 -13.44 5.17
N PRO A 260 37.14 -14.03 5.27
CA PRO A 260 37.76 -14.69 4.15
C PRO A 260 36.96 -15.94 3.75
N ARG A 261 36.81 -16.17 2.44
CA ARG A 261 36.25 -17.44 1.94
C ARG A 261 37.26 -18.57 2.24
N GLY A 262 36.75 -19.71 2.70
CA GLY A 262 37.58 -20.89 2.95
C GLY A 262 38.35 -21.34 1.72
N ASP A 263 39.50 -21.98 1.95
CA ASP A 263 40.26 -22.63 0.90
C ASP A 263 39.49 -23.84 0.30
N LYS A 264 40.12 -24.57 -0.62
CA LYS A 264 39.50 -25.74 -1.28
C LYS A 264 39.09 -26.85 -0.29
N CYS A 265 39.61 -26.83 0.94
CA CYS A 265 39.29 -27.77 2.01
C CYS A 265 38.37 -27.14 3.09
N GLY A 266 37.90 -25.91 2.90
CA GLY A 266 37.06 -25.18 3.86
C GLY A 266 37.83 -24.57 5.04
N MET A 267 39.16 -24.55 5.00
CA MET A 267 39.99 -24.00 6.08
C MET A 267 40.23 -22.51 5.88
N VAL A 268 40.25 -21.75 6.97
CA VAL A 268 40.49 -20.30 6.98
C VAL A 268 41.65 -19.99 7.92
N SER A 269 42.57 -19.13 7.50
CA SER A 269 43.67 -18.65 8.34
C SER A 269 43.14 -17.79 9.49
N LEU A 270 43.48 -18.15 10.72
CA LEU A 270 43.07 -17.42 11.93
C LEU A 270 43.63 -15.99 11.96
N ALA A 271 44.79 -15.75 11.35
CA ALA A 271 45.36 -14.42 11.21
C ALA A 271 44.52 -13.53 10.28
N ASP A 272 44.03 -14.08 9.17
CA ASP A 272 43.20 -13.35 8.22
C ASP A 272 41.81 -13.06 8.78
N VAL A 273 41.24 -14.01 9.55
CA VAL A 273 39.99 -13.79 10.30
C VAL A 273 40.17 -12.69 11.35
N THR A 274 41.26 -12.72 12.12
CA THR A 274 41.52 -11.70 13.16
C THR A 274 41.71 -10.31 12.53
N LYS A 275 42.40 -10.23 11.39
CA LYS A 275 42.55 -8.98 10.63
C LYS A 275 41.21 -8.47 10.09
N ALA A 276 40.41 -9.35 9.51
CA ALA A 276 39.07 -9.02 9.02
C ALA A 276 38.15 -8.52 10.15
N LEU A 277 38.13 -9.23 11.28
CA LEU A 277 37.34 -8.86 12.46
C LEU A 277 37.80 -7.53 13.08
N GLY A 278 39.12 -7.29 13.10
CA GLY A 278 39.68 -5.99 13.48
C GLY A 278 39.21 -4.86 12.56
N GLY A 279 39.17 -5.09 11.24
CA GLY A 279 38.62 -4.15 10.27
C GLY A 279 37.13 -3.86 10.46
N VAL A 280 36.32 -4.89 10.76
CA VAL A 280 34.89 -4.70 11.05
C VAL A 280 34.67 -3.96 12.37
N SER A 281 35.49 -4.25 13.39
CA SER A 281 35.41 -3.60 14.71
C SER A 281 35.84 -2.14 14.67
N MET A 282 36.87 -1.81 13.89
CA MET A 282 37.35 -0.44 13.70
C MET A 282 36.52 0.35 12.68
N GLY A 283 35.78 -0.31 11.79
CA GLY A 283 34.99 0.34 10.73
C GLY A 283 34.02 1.43 11.19
N PRO A 284 33.21 1.27 12.26
CA PRO A 284 32.35 2.34 12.77
C PRO A 284 33.14 3.52 13.35
N PHE A 285 34.36 3.29 13.82
CA PHE A 285 35.26 4.32 14.34
C PHE A 285 36.10 4.99 13.26
N ALA A 286 36.21 4.36 12.08
CA ALA A 286 36.87 4.90 10.90
C ALA A 286 35.94 5.79 10.05
N MET A 287 34.63 5.79 10.33
CA MET A 287 33.67 6.68 9.68
C MET A 287 33.86 8.12 10.15
N SER A 288 33.62 9.09 9.25
CA SER A 288 33.48 10.49 9.65
C SER A 288 32.27 10.65 10.60
N SER A 289 32.27 11.71 11.40
CA SER A 289 31.14 12.01 12.29
C SER A 289 29.83 12.14 11.52
N ASP A 290 29.86 12.81 10.38
CA ASP A 290 28.70 13.06 9.52
C ASP A 290 28.17 11.76 8.89
N ASP A 291 29.09 10.86 8.52
CA ASP A 291 28.76 9.56 7.95
C ASP A 291 28.06 8.67 8.96
N ARG A 292 28.55 8.69 10.19
CA ARG A 292 27.97 7.94 11.30
C ARG A 292 26.59 8.46 11.66
N GLU A 293 26.41 9.79 11.75
CA GLU A 293 25.11 10.38 12.04
C GLU A 293 24.08 10.06 10.96
N ALA A 294 24.44 10.21 9.68
CA ALA A 294 23.54 9.90 8.58
C ALA A 294 23.10 8.44 8.58
N LEU A 295 24.01 7.51 8.89
CA LEU A 295 23.68 6.09 9.02
C LEU A 295 22.71 5.83 10.18
N GLU A 296 22.98 6.38 11.37
CA GLU A 296 22.09 6.21 12.53
C GLU A 296 20.71 6.84 12.28
N MET A 297 20.67 8.00 11.62
CA MET A 297 19.43 8.67 11.21
C MET A 297 18.64 7.79 10.22
N GLU A 298 19.29 7.23 9.21
CA GLU A 298 18.63 6.36 8.23
C GLU A 298 18.04 5.10 8.89
N VAL A 299 18.80 4.46 9.78
CA VAL A 299 18.35 3.27 10.52
C VAL A 299 17.15 3.60 11.41
N ALA A 300 17.22 4.71 12.16
CA ALA A 300 16.11 5.14 13.01
C ALA A 300 14.85 5.47 12.19
N LEU A 301 15.00 6.17 11.06
CA LEU A 301 13.89 6.50 10.18
C LEU A 301 13.23 5.24 9.61
N ARG A 302 14.03 4.29 9.14
CA ARG A 302 13.52 3.03 8.59
C ARG A 302 12.77 2.22 9.65
N ALA A 303 13.30 2.13 10.86
CA ALA A 303 12.63 1.43 11.96
C ALA A 303 11.30 2.09 12.35
N TYR A 304 11.28 3.43 12.45
CA TYR A 304 10.06 4.16 12.78
C TYR A 304 8.99 4.06 11.69
N LEU A 305 9.37 4.27 10.42
CA LEU A 305 8.44 4.20 9.29
C LEU A 305 7.88 2.79 9.11
N GLU A 306 8.63 1.75 9.47
CA GLU A 306 8.11 0.38 9.48
C GLU A 306 6.95 0.25 10.47
N VAL A 307 7.11 0.67 11.73
CA VAL A 307 6.04 0.61 12.72
C VAL A 307 4.87 1.53 12.35
N ALA A 308 5.15 2.75 11.92
CA ALA A 308 4.12 3.74 11.57
C ALA A 308 3.28 3.28 10.37
N SER A 309 3.92 2.71 9.35
CA SER A 309 3.21 2.19 8.18
C SER A 309 2.28 1.03 8.53
N HIS A 310 2.69 0.07 9.39
CA HIS A 310 1.82 -1.02 9.84
C HIS A 310 0.58 -0.48 10.55
N ARG A 311 0.77 0.50 11.44
CA ARG A 311 -0.35 1.19 12.08
C ARG A 311 -1.25 1.88 11.06
N PHE A 312 -0.68 2.59 10.09
CA PHE A 312 -1.43 3.33 9.08
C PHE A 312 -2.25 2.41 8.16
N VAL A 313 -1.65 1.31 7.68
CA VAL A 313 -2.33 0.36 6.78
C VAL A 313 -3.46 -0.40 7.46
N ASP A 314 -3.43 -0.51 8.79
CA ASP A 314 -4.51 -1.13 9.57
C ASP A 314 -5.59 -0.11 9.96
N VAL A 315 -5.19 1.09 10.40
CA VAL A 315 -6.13 2.12 10.86
C VAL A 315 -6.97 2.69 9.73
N VAL A 316 -6.39 2.95 8.55
CA VAL A 316 -7.12 3.60 7.45
C VAL A 316 -8.31 2.75 6.97
N PRO A 317 -8.15 1.48 6.55
CA PRO A 317 -9.28 0.65 6.15
C PRO A 317 -10.31 0.48 7.26
N MET A 318 -9.87 0.29 8.52
CA MET A 318 -10.76 0.18 9.67
C MET A 318 -11.65 1.42 9.82
N ARG A 319 -11.07 2.63 9.70
CA ARG A 319 -11.80 3.89 9.80
C ARG A 319 -12.76 4.10 8.63
N LEU A 320 -12.32 3.81 7.40
CA LEU A 320 -13.18 3.90 6.22
C LEU A 320 -14.37 2.93 6.32
N ASN A 321 -14.16 1.73 6.82
CA ASN A 321 -15.23 0.75 7.01
C ASN A 321 -16.31 1.26 7.98
N GLY A 322 -15.89 1.82 9.13
CA GLY A 322 -16.82 2.37 10.12
C GLY A 322 -17.53 3.66 9.66
N LEU A 323 -16.80 4.58 9.03
CA LEU A 323 -17.34 5.88 8.59
C LEU A 323 -18.19 5.77 7.32
N LEU A 324 -17.85 4.89 6.39
CA LEU A 324 -18.63 4.71 5.17
C LEU A 324 -19.62 3.55 5.30
N LEU A 325 -19.16 2.32 5.50
CA LEU A 325 -20.06 1.17 5.36
C LEU A 325 -21.03 1.05 6.54
N ASP A 326 -20.51 1.08 7.77
CA ASP A 326 -21.35 0.89 8.96
C ASP A 326 -22.29 2.07 9.18
N SER A 327 -21.83 3.29 8.87
CA SER A 327 -22.66 4.49 9.00
C SER A 327 -23.64 4.64 7.83
N PHE A 328 -23.33 4.17 6.63
CA PHE A 328 -24.21 4.33 5.45
C PHE A 328 -25.61 3.79 5.68
N LEU A 329 -25.75 2.58 6.22
CA LEU A 329 -27.08 2.00 6.44
C LEU A 329 -27.91 2.81 7.42
N ARG A 330 -27.29 3.23 8.54
CA ARG A 330 -27.95 4.05 9.56
C ARG A 330 -28.37 5.41 9.02
N GLU A 331 -27.48 6.10 8.31
CA GLU A 331 -27.78 7.42 7.74
C GLU A 331 -28.81 7.32 6.60
N MET A 332 -28.77 6.26 5.79
CA MET A 332 -29.79 6.00 4.77
C MET A 332 -31.16 5.76 5.39
N GLU A 333 -31.24 4.94 6.44
CA GLU A 333 -32.49 4.68 7.16
C GLU A 333 -33.06 5.97 7.75
N SER A 334 -32.22 6.73 8.48
CA SER A 334 -32.58 8.02 9.05
C SER A 334 -33.11 8.99 7.99
N GLU A 335 -32.42 9.11 6.85
CA GLU A 335 -32.83 10.04 5.79
C GLU A 335 -34.06 9.58 5.02
N LEU A 336 -34.25 8.28 4.82
CA LEU A 336 -35.45 7.76 4.17
C LEU A 336 -36.68 7.93 5.06
N LEU A 337 -36.56 7.66 6.36
CA LEU A 337 -37.63 7.87 7.34
C LEU A 337 -37.93 9.35 7.53
N GLY A 338 -36.90 10.19 7.63
CA GLY A 338 -37.05 11.64 7.75
C GLY A 338 -37.68 12.30 6.51
N ALA A 339 -37.43 11.76 5.32
CA ALA A 339 -37.99 12.26 4.07
C ALA A 339 -39.39 11.70 3.73
N ALA A 340 -39.92 10.75 4.51
CA ALA A 340 -41.20 10.09 4.27
C ALA A 340 -42.38 10.88 4.86
N THR A 341 -42.56 12.14 4.47
CA THR A 341 -43.82 12.85 4.78
C THR A 341 -44.97 12.24 3.98
N ASP A 342 -46.20 12.29 4.51
CA ASP A 342 -47.37 11.70 3.85
C ASP A 342 -47.58 12.23 2.43
N GLU A 343 -47.33 13.53 2.22
CA GLU A 343 -47.40 14.16 0.91
C GLU A 343 -46.35 13.59 -0.05
N LYS A 344 -45.12 13.37 0.46
CA LYS A 344 -44.03 12.85 -0.35
C LYS A 344 -44.25 11.39 -0.71
N VAL A 345 -44.74 10.60 0.24
CA VAL A 345 -45.11 9.20 0.01
C VAL A 345 -46.24 9.11 -1.03
N ALA A 346 -47.27 9.95 -0.92
CA ALA A 346 -48.35 10.01 -1.91
C ALA A 346 -47.83 10.39 -3.31
N GLU A 347 -46.90 11.35 -3.41
CA GLU A 347 -46.27 11.75 -4.68
C GLU A 347 -45.44 10.60 -5.31
N LEU A 348 -44.68 9.89 -4.48
CA LEU A 348 -43.79 8.79 -4.89
C LEU A 348 -44.58 7.55 -5.32
N LEU A 349 -45.67 7.21 -4.61
CA LEU A 349 -46.51 6.04 -4.86
C LEU A 349 -47.60 6.28 -5.89
N ARG A 350 -47.83 7.51 -6.35
CA ARG A 350 -48.84 7.81 -7.36
C ARG A 350 -48.62 6.96 -8.62
N GLU A 351 -49.62 6.13 -8.92
CA GLU A 351 -49.58 5.16 -10.03
C GLU A 351 -49.34 5.85 -11.38
N ASN A 352 -48.70 5.13 -12.31
CA ASN A 352 -48.61 5.61 -13.69
C ASN A 352 -50.01 5.50 -14.35
N THR A 353 -50.40 6.48 -15.16
CA THR A 353 -51.69 6.53 -15.87
C THR A 353 -51.93 5.25 -16.69
N ASP A 354 -50.89 4.74 -17.34
CA ASP A 354 -50.98 3.52 -18.16
C ASP A 354 -51.25 2.27 -17.31
N LYS A 355 -50.63 2.20 -16.13
CA LYS A 355 -50.85 1.12 -15.16
C LYS A 355 -52.25 1.20 -14.56
N ALA A 356 -52.69 2.40 -14.19
CA ALA A 356 -54.02 2.63 -13.67
C ALA A 356 -55.09 2.24 -14.71
N ALA A 357 -54.91 2.66 -15.96
CA ALA A 357 -55.79 2.28 -17.08
C ALA A 357 -55.81 0.77 -17.32
N ARG A 358 -54.63 0.12 -17.31
CA ARG A 358 -54.54 -1.34 -17.47
C ARG A 358 -55.18 -2.09 -16.30
N ARG A 359 -54.99 -1.64 -15.07
CA ARG A 359 -55.63 -2.19 -13.87
C ARG A 359 -57.15 -2.08 -13.96
N GLN A 360 -57.66 -0.92 -14.39
CA GLN A 360 -59.09 -0.71 -14.55
C GLN A 360 -59.69 -1.56 -15.68
N GLN A 361 -58.95 -1.74 -16.78
CA GLN A 361 -59.32 -2.68 -17.84
C GLN A 361 -59.42 -4.12 -17.31
N LEU A 362 -58.41 -4.61 -16.57
CA LEU A 362 -58.42 -5.95 -16.00
C LEU A 362 -59.56 -6.16 -14.99
N LEU A 363 -59.84 -5.15 -14.16
CA LEU A 363 -60.98 -5.18 -13.23
C LEU A 363 -62.32 -5.25 -13.96
N SER A 364 -62.49 -4.50 -15.05
CA SER A 364 -63.70 -4.58 -15.87
C SER A 364 -63.87 -5.97 -16.50
N GLN A 365 -62.79 -6.56 -17.02
CA GLN A 365 -62.79 -7.91 -17.58
C GLN A 365 -63.15 -8.96 -16.53
N LEU A 366 -62.57 -8.88 -15.33
CA LEU A 366 -62.93 -9.75 -14.21
C LEU A 366 -64.41 -9.64 -13.85
N SER A 367 -64.94 -8.42 -13.74
CA SER A 367 -66.38 -8.24 -13.46
C SER A 367 -67.27 -8.83 -14.56
N THR A 368 -66.88 -8.71 -15.83
CA THR A 368 -67.59 -9.36 -16.93
C THR A 368 -67.53 -10.88 -16.83
N PHE A 369 -66.38 -11.45 -16.50
CA PHE A 369 -66.23 -12.90 -16.32
C PHE A 369 -67.00 -13.42 -15.10
N GLU A 370 -67.05 -12.69 -13.99
CA GLU A 370 -67.87 -13.05 -12.82
C GLU A 370 -69.36 -13.06 -13.15
N LYS A 371 -69.85 -12.06 -13.90
CA LYS A 371 -71.22 -12.04 -14.40
C LYS A 371 -71.49 -13.22 -15.34
N GLY A 372 -70.57 -13.52 -16.25
CA GLY A 372 -70.65 -14.67 -17.13
C GLY A 372 -70.72 -15.99 -16.35
N LYS A 373 -69.89 -16.13 -15.31
CA LYS A 373 -69.91 -17.29 -14.41
C LYS A 373 -71.26 -17.43 -13.70
N MET A 374 -71.81 -16.35 -13.13
CA MET A 374 -73.13 -16.38 -12.52
C MET A 374 -74.23 -16.82 -13.50
N ILE A 375 -74.17 -16.34 -14.75
CA ILE A 375 -75.15 -16.73 -15.77
C ILE A 375 -75.05 -18.23 -16.06
N ILE A 376 -73.84 -18.79 -16.19
CA ILE A 376 -73.64 -20.22 -16.41
C ILE A 376 -74.20 -21.03 -15.23
N GLU A 377 -73.87 -20.62 -14.00
CA GLU A 377 -74.37 -21.27 -12.78
C GLU A 377 -75.89 -21.19 -12.64
N MET A 378 -76.54 -20.13 -13.15
CA MET A 378 -78.01 -20.01 -13.17
C MET A 378 -78.68 -20.78 -14.32
N CYS A 379 -77.94 -21.19 -15.35
CA CYS A 379 -78.45 -21.98 -16.48
C CYS A 379 -78.31 -23.50 -16.28
N GLU A 380 -77.71 -23.97 -15.18
CA GLU A 380 -77.61 -25.40 -14.83
C GLU A 380 -78.80 -25.94 -13.97
N PHE A 381 -79.93 -25.21 -13.93
CA PHE A 381 -81.25 -25.72 -13.48
C PHE A 381 -82.22 -25.76 -14.64
#